data_AF-A0A1G9ZKG0-F1
#
_entry.id   AF-A0A1G9ZKG0-F1
#
_cell.length_a   1.000
_cell.length_b   1.000
_cell.length_c   1.000
_cell.angle_alpha   90.00
_cell.angle_beta   90.00
_cell.angle_gamma   90.00
#
_symmetry.space_group_name_H-M   'P 1'
#
loop_
_entity.id
_entity.type
_entity.pdbx_description
1 polymer ?
#
loop_
_entity_poly.entity_id
_entity_poly.type
_entity_poly.pdbx_seq_one_letter_code
_entity_poly.pdbx_strand_id
1 'polypeptide(L)'
;MKHFSYDEWLNYVKDEVNDKAREELESHLYVCDQCLEHYLQALSVHESSLPLLSNDSSFTDLVMAEVSKQKEVVKKPSIKSKKPFYQQVAFHYLIAAAATLLLTFSGVFQSLATYASAVEAPQHSKEKRASVTEEVIDKTFAWMDSLEKKEANKK
;
A
#
# COMPACT_ATOMS: atom_id res chain seq x y z
N MET A 1 22.29 -2.14 6.64
CA MET A 1 21.39 -1.01 6.95
C MET A 1 21.94 -0.30 8.18
N LYS A 2 21.67 1.01 8.36
CA LYS A 2 22.13 1.75 9.54
C LYS A 2 21.19 1.43 10.70
N HIS A 3 21.70 0.89 11.80
CA HIS A 3 20.96 0.72 13.04
C HIS A 3 21.19 1.94 13.93
N PHE A 4 20.18 2.29 14.72
CA PHE A 4 20.29 3.33 15.73
C PHE A 4 20.78 2.72 17.05
N SER A 5 21.66 3.46 17.71
CA SER A 5 22.23 3.11 19.00
C SER A 5 21.18 3.19 20.11
N TYR A 6 21.45 2.51 21.22
CA TYR A 6 20.60 2.57 22.41
C TYR A 6 20.44 3.99 22.95
N ASP A 7 21.51 4.81 22.93
CA ASP A 7 21.47 6.20 23.40
C ASP A 7 20.56 7.09 22.54
N GLU A 8 20.50 6.84 21.22
CA GLU A 8 19.56 7.53 20.33
C GLU A 8 18.11 7.20 20.68
N TRP A 9 17.81 5.94 21.02
CA TRP A 9 16.48 5.54 21.50
C TRP A 9 16.15 6.11 22.88
N LEU A 10 17.14 6.23 23.78
CA LEU A 10 16.93 6.84 25.08
C LEU A 10 16.58 8.33 24.96
N ASN A 11 17.24 9.06 24.06
CA ASN A 11 16.92 10.46 23.78
C ASN A 11 15.53 10.59 23.13
N TYR A 12 15.15 9.67 22.25
CA TYR A 12 13.81 9.64 21.66
C TYR A 12 12.72 9.49 22.73
N VAL A 13 12.89 8.52 23.64
CA VAL A 13 11.91 8.24 24.69
C VAL A 13 11.76 9.40 25.69
N LYS A 14 12.84 10.18 25.90
CA LYS A 14 12.83 11.40 26.72
C LYS A 14 12.31 12.65 25.99
N ASP A 15 11.92 12.52 24.72
CA ASP A 15 11.55 13.62 23.84
C ASP A 15 12.66 14.67 23.64
N GLU A 16 13.93 14.24 23.66
CA GLU A 16 15.13 15.08 23.48
C GLU A 16 15.65 15.08 22.03
N VAL A 17 14.84 14.62 21.08
CA VAL A 17 15.16 14.56 19.65
C VAL A 17 14.41 15.63 18.86
N ASN A 18 15.01 16.14 17.79
CA ASN A 18 14.31 17.04 16.87
C ASN A 18 13.31 16.29 15.97
N ASP A 19 12.36 17.01 15.38
CA ASP A 19 11.26 16.43 14.58
C ASP A 19 11.75 15.54 13.43
N LYS A 20 12.82 15.94 12.75
CA LYS A 20 13.38 15.17 11.63
C LYS A 20 13.97 13.84 12.12
N ALA A 21 14.75 13.89 13.20
CA ALA A 21 15.31 12.68 13.81
C ALA A 21 14.21 11.76 14.35
N ARG A 22 13.14 12.35 14.90
CA ARG A 22 11.96 11.62 15.37
C ARG A 22 11.30 10.82 14.24
N GLU A 23 11.07 11.44 13.09
CA GLU A 23 10.50 10.78 11.90
C GLU A 23 11.42 9.67 11.36
N GLU A 24 12.73 9.91 11.33
CA GLU A 24 13.72 8.90 10.90
C GLU A 24 13.75 7.68 11.82
N LEU A 25 13.67 7.89 13.15
CA LEU A 25 13.61 6.81 14.14
C LEU A 25 12.29 6.03 14.02
N GLU A 26 11.16 6.72 13.97
CA GLU A 26 9.83 6.09 13.86
C GLU A 26 9.68 5.29 12.57
N SER A 27 10.10 5.85 11.44
CA SER A 27 10.06 5.14 10.16
C SER A 27 10.93 3.87 10.17
N HIS A 28 12.03 3.88 10.92
CA HIS A 28 12.93 2.74 11.03
C HIS A 28 12.36 1.58 11.87
N LEU A 29 11.49 1.88 12.85
CA LEU A 29 10.84 0.86 13.68
C LEU A 29 9.96 -0.09 12.85
N TYR A 30 9.44 0.35 11.70
CA TYR A 30 8.62 -0.50 10.82
C TYR A 30 9.39 -1.61 10.10
N VAL A 31 10.71 -1.51 10.04
CA VAL A 31 11.53 -2.35 9.14
C VAL A 31 12.68 -3.07 9.84
N CYS A 32 12.90 -2.84 11.14
CA CYS A 32 14.09 -3.34 11.84
C CYS A 32 13.81 -3.82 13.26
N ASP A 33 13.67 -5.14 13.41
CA ASP A 33 13.40 -5.81 14.69
C ASP A 33 14.47 -5.52 15.77
N GLN A 34 15.75 -5.45 15.39
CA GLN A 34 16.82 -5.13 16.35
C GLN A 34 16.66 -3.73 16.97
N CYS A 35 16.17 -2.77 16.19
CA CYS A 35 15.97 -1.41 16.67
C CYS A 35 14.69 -1.30 17.51
N LEU A 36 13.68 -2.12 17.19
CA LEU A 36 12.50 -2.27 18.04
C LEU A 36 12.88 -2.80 19.43
N GLU A 37 13.77 -3.80 19.50
CA GLU A 37 14.25 -4.33 20.79
C GLU A 37 14.95 -3.24 21.64
N HIS A 38 15.86 -2.47 21.04
CA HIS A 38 16.53 -1.37 21.73
C HIS A 38 15.54 -0.29 22.18
N TYR A 39 14.55 0.04 21.37
CA TYR A 39 13.48 0.98 21.73
C TYR A 39 12.68 0.48 22.94
N LEU A 40 12.24 -0.79 22.93
CA LEU A 40 11.49 -1.39 24.04
C LEU A 40 12.32 -1.39 25.33
N GLN A 41 13.61 -1.69 25.23
CA GLN A 41 14.52 -1.62 26.37
C GLN A 41 14.62 -0.19 26.92
N ALA A 42 14.84 0.81 26.06
CA ALA A 42 14.91 2.21 26.47
C ALA A 42 13.60 2.70 27.11
N LEU A 43 12.45 2.26 26.57
CA LEU A 43 11.13 2.58 27.08
C LEU A 43 10.90 2.00 28.49
N SER A 44 11.28 0.74 28.72
CA SER A 44 11.13 0.10 30.03
C SER A 44 11.93 0.79 31.14
N VAL A 45 13.11 1.32 30.82
CA VAL A 45 13.93 2.08 31.78
C VAL A 45 13.27 3.42 32.08
N HIS A 46 12.75 4.10 31.05
CA HIS A 46 12.08 5.38 31.21
C HIS A 46 10.73 5.29 31.92
N GLU A 47 10.02 4.16 31.84
CA GLU A 47 8.73 3.92 32.51
C GLU A 47 8.77 4.28 34.01
N SER A 48 9.87 3.95 34.68
CA SER A 48 10.08 4.26 36.10
C SER A 48 10.12 5.76 36.44
N SER A 49 10.37 6.61 35.45
CA SER A 49 10.41 8.07 35.60
C SER A 49 9.07 8.75 35.33
N LEU A 50 8.10 8.02 34.77
CA LEU A 50 6.78 8.56 34.48
C LEU A 50 5.93 8.67 35.76
N PRO A 51 5.13 9.74 35.88
CA PRO A 51 4.24 9.90 37.03
C PRO A 51 3.15 8.81 37.01
N LEU A 52 2.92 8.18 38.17
CA LEU A 52 1.79 7.26 38.34
C LEU A 52 0.46 8.03 38.36
N LEU A 53 -0.42 7.71 37.44
CA LEU A 53 -1.80 8.17 37.47
C LEU A 53 -2.54 7.42 38.59
N SER A 54 -2.84 8.11 39.67
CA SER A 54 -3.50 7.50 40.84
C SER A 54 -5.00 7.26 40.65
N ASN A 55 -5.63 7.93 39.68
CA ASN A 55 -7.06 7.81 39.39
C ASN A 55 -7.34 8.09 37.90
N ASP A 56 -7.23 7.05 37.08
CA ASP A 56 -7.33 7.13 35.61
C ASP A 56 -8.69 7.63 35.13
N SER A 57 -9.78 7.26 35.80
CA SER A 57 -11.12 7.70 35.42
C SER A 57 -11.32 9.18 35.68
N SER A 58 -10.92 9.67 36.86
CA SER A 58 -11.00 11.10 37.18
C SER A 58 -10.12 11.94 36.25
N PHE A 59 -8.92 11.47 35.89
CA PHE A 59 -8.06 12.17 34.95
C PHE A 59 -8.71 12.27 33.57
N THR A 60 -9.23 11.15 33.06
CA THR A 60 -9.91 11.09 31.75
C THR A 60 -11.12 12.02 31.72
N ASP A 61 -11.95 12.00 32.76
CA ASP A 61 -13.14 12.85 32.87
C ASP A 61 -12.76 14.35 32.85
N LEU A 62 -11.69 14.73 33.53
CA LEU A 62 -11.18 16.11 33.55
C LEU A 62 -10.65 16.54 32.17
N VAL A 63 -9.89 15.69 31.48
CA VAL A 63 -9.39 15.96 30.13
C VAL A 63 -10.55 16.11 29.14
N MET A 64 -11.52 15.20 29.16
CA MET A 64 -12.68 15.25 28.27
C MET A 64 -13.58 16.46 28.52
N ALA A 65 -13.74 16.86 29.79
CA ALA A 65 -14.43 18.09 30.15
C ALA A 65 -13.71 19.32 29.57
N GLU A 66 -12.38 19.39 29.65
CA GLU A 66 -11.60 20.53 29.17
C GLU A 66 -11.57 20.62 27.63
N VAL A 67 -11.38 19.49 26.93
CA VAL A 67 -11.47 19.42 25.46
C VAL A 67 -12.84 19.87 24.96
N SER A 68 -13.91 19.53 25.69
CA SER A 68 -15.27 19.94 25.33
C SER A 68 -15.50 21.44 25.49
N LYS A 69 -14.89 22.08 26.50
CA LYS A 69 -14.95 23.55 26.68
C LYS A 69 -14.26 24.29 25.54
N GLN A 70 -13.12 23.80 25.06
CA GLN A 70 -12.41 24.41 23.92
C GLN A 70 -13.22 24.39 22.62
N LYS A 71 -14.08 23.37 22.42
CA LYS A 71 -14.98 23.29 21.26
C LYS A 71 -16.09 24.35 21.29
N GLU A 72 -16.55 24.77 22.47
CA GLU A 72 -17.61 25.78 22.59
C GLU A 72 -17.12 27.21 22.29
N VAL A 73 -15.83 27.51 22.47
CA VAL A 73 -15.23 28.83 22.17
C VAL A 73 -15.08 29.08 20.66
N VAL A 74 -15.12 28.04 19.83
CA VAL A 74 -14.98 28.14 18.35
C VAL A 74 -16.34 28.20 17.62
N LYS A 75 -17.45 28.43 18.32
CA LYS A 75 -18.71 28.83 17.67
C LYS A 75 -18.63 30.31 17.25
N LYS A 76 -17.80 30.61 16.23
CA LYS A 76 -17.94 31.86 15.46
C LYS A 76 -19.38 31.92 14.92
N PRO A 77 -20.07 33.09 14.99
CA PRO A 77 -21.39 33.22 14.40
C PRO A 77 -21.28 32.84 12.92
N SER A 78 -22.09 31.88 12.49
CA SER A 78 -22.08 31.38 11.12
C SER A 78 -22.51 32.49 10.17
N ILE A 79 -21.56 33.25 9.65
CA ILE A 79 -21.78 34.08 8.47
C ILE A 79 -22.01 33.09 7.32
N LYS A 80 -23.26 33.01 6.86
CA LYS A 80 -23.67 32.21 5.70
C LYS A 80 -22.94 32.72 4.46
N SER A 81 -21.73 32.22 4.22
CA SER A 81 -21.03 32.43 2.95
C SER A 81 -21.73 31.57 1.89
N LYS A 82 -22.35 32.24 0.91
CA LYS A 82 -22.90 31.56 -0.26
C LYS A 82 -21.70 31.05 -1.08
N LYS A 83 -21.48 29.73 -1.10
CA LYS A 83 -20.42 29.13 -1.93
C LYS A 83 -20.74 29.38 -3.42
N PRO A 84 -19.76 29.73 -4.26
CA PRO A 84 -19.98 29.95 -5.69
C PRO A 84 -20.42 28.66 -6.39
N PHE A 85 -21.36 28.78 -7.33
CA PHE A 85 -22.01 27.65 -8.02
C PHE A 85 -21.04 26.68 -8.71
N TYR A 86 -19.89 27.19 -9.17
CA TYR A 86 -18.81 26.38 -9.79
C TYR A 86 -18.12 25.40 -8.82
N GLN A 87 -18.23 25.62 -7.51
CA GLN A 87 -17.69 24.72 -6.47
C GLN A 87 -18.70 23.65 -6.03
N GLN A 88 -19.85 23.52 -6.69
CA GLN A 88 -20.82 22.49 -6.39
C GLN A 88 -20.47 21.19 -7.12
N VAL A 89 -20.43 20.08 -6.39
CA VAL A 89 -20.17 18.72 -6.89
C VAL A 89 -20.99 18.40 -8.14
N ALA A 90 -22.24 18.87 -8.22
CA ALA A 90 -23.11 18.70 -9.37
C ALA A 90 -22.52 19.24 -10.69
N PHE A 91 -21.75 20.34 -10.65
CA PHE A 91 -21.12 20.92 -11.84
C PHE A 91 -20.01 20.03 -12.40
N HIS A 92 -19.19 19.43 -11.53
CA HIS A 92 -18.17 18.45 -11.95
C HIS A 92 -18.81 17.19 -12.56
N TYR A 93 -19.90 16.69 -11.97
CA TYR A 93 -20.64 15.55 -12.51
C TYR A 93 -21.27 15.88 -13.87
N LEU A 94 -21.75 17.11 -14.07
CA LEU A 94 -22.29 17.56 -15.35
C LEU A 94 -21.23 17.58 -16.45
N ILE A 95 -20.03 18.09 -16.15
CA ILE A 95 -18.90 18.07 -17.09
C ILE A 95 -18.51 16.63 -17.45
N ALA A 96 -18.37 15.75 -16.45
CA ALA A 96 -17.98 14.36 -16.66
C ALA A 96 -19.04 13.59 -17.48
N ALA A 97 -20.32 13.80 -17.20
CA ALA A 97 -21.43 13.20 -17.95
C ALA A 97 -21.44 13.69 -19.41
N ALA A 98 -21.27 15.00 -19.63
CA ALA A 98 -21.19 15.57 -20.97
C ALA A 98 -20.00 15.02 -21.77
N ALA A 99 -18.81 14.92 -21.14
CA ALA A 99 -17.64 14.32 -21.77
C ALA A 99 -17.88 12.85 -22.15
N THR A 100 -18.50 12.06 -21.27
CA THR A 100 -18.85 10.66 -21.55
C THR A 100 -19.81 10.53 -22.73
N LEU A 101 -20.85 11.37 -22.77
CA LEU A 101 -21.82 11.40 -23.86
C LEU A 101 -21.14 11.76 -25.19
N LEU A 102 -20.28 12.79 -25.19
CA LEU A 102 -19.53 13.22 -26.38
C LEU A 102 -18.58 12.14 -26.88
N LEU A 103 -17.81 11.48 -26.00
CA LEU A 103 -16.92 10.39 -26.38
C LEU A 103 -17.68 9.17 -26.92
N THR A 104 -18.86 8.90 -26.37
CA THR A 104 -19.75 7.83 -26.84
C THR A 104 -20.35 8.15 -28.21
N PHE A 105 -20.89 9.35 -28.41
CA PHE A 105 -21.49 9.77 -29.67
C PHE A 105 -20.47 10.02 -30.78
N SER A 106 -19.25 10.45 -30.46
CA SER A 106 -18.17 10.59 -31.43
C SER A 106 -17.51 9.25 -31.81
N GLY A 107 -17.82 8.15 -31.09
CA GLY A 107 -17.28 6.83 -31.41
C GLY A 107 -15.81 6.63 -31.03
N VAL A 108 -15.22 7.50 -30.19
CA VAL A 108 -13.81 7.39 -29.77
C VAL A 108 -13.53 6.05 -29.07
N PHE A 109 -14.49 5.51 -28.31
CA PHE A 109 -14.37 4.19 -27.69
C PHE A 109 -14.29 3.05 -28.71
N GLN A 110 -14.89 3.21 -29.89
CA GLN A 110 -14.82 2.19 -30.93
C GLN A 110 -13.41 2.11 -31.52
N SER A 111 -12.73 3.25 -31.68
CA SER A 111 -11.32 3.33 -32.09
C SER A 111 -10.38 2.70 -31.05
N LEU A 112 -10.64 2.93 -29.75
CA LEU A 112 -9.88 2.31 -28.67
C LEU A 112 -10.11 0.80 -28.60
N ALA A 113 -11.36 0.35 -28.81
CA ALA A 113 -11.69 -1.07 -28.86
C ALA A 113 -11.01 -1.77 -30.05
N THR A 114 -10.94 -1.16 -31.23
CA THR A 114 -10.14 -1.71 -32.34
C THR A 114 -8.65 -1.76 -32.05
N TYR A 115 -8.09 -0.77 -31.35
CA TYR A 115 -6.68 -0.83 -30.92
C TYR A 115 -6.44 -1.93 -29.89
N ALA A 116 -7.30 -2.03 -28.86
CA ALA A 116 -7.22 -3.12 -27.88
C ALA A 116 -7.37 -4.50 -28.56
N SER A 117 -8.29 -4.61 -29.52
CA SER A 117 -8.49 -5.81 -30.33
C SER A 117 -7.30 -6.10 -31.26
N ALA A 118 -6.54 -5.09 -31.68
CA ALA A 118 -5.31 -5.25 -32.47
C ALA A 118 -4.12 -5.69 -31.60
N VAL A 119 -4.14 -5.37 -30.30
CA VAL A 119 -3.16 -5.85 -29.31
C VAL A 119 -3.52 -7.26 -28.81
N GLU A 120 -4.82 -7.58 -28.71
CA GLU A 120 -5.34 -8.92 -28.39
C GLU A 120 -5.48 -9.83 -29.61
N ALA A 121 -5.37 -9.30 -30.84
CA ALA A 121 -5.41 -10.08 -32.06
C ALA A 121 -4.30 -11.13 -32.00
N PRO A 122 -4.65 -12.41 -31.87
CA PRO A 122 -3.66 -13.42 -31.68
C PRO A 122 -2.83 -13.55 -32.96
N GLN A 123 -1.54 -13.70 -32.77
CA GLN A 123 -0.63 -14.43 -33.65
C GLN A 123 -1.10 -15.91 -33.81
N HIS A 124 -2.37 -16.14 -34.18
CA HIS A 124 -2.97 -17.43 -34.48
C HIS A 124 -3.35 -17.47 -35.96
N SER A 125 -2.37 -17.27 -36.84
CA SER A 125 -2.45 -17.77 -38.21
C SER A 125 -1.06 -18.02 -38.79
N LYS A 126 -0.33 -18.99 -38.20
CA LYS A 126 0.37 -20.07 -38.92
C LYS A 126 1.23 -20.87 -37.94
N GLU A 127 1.16 -22.19 -38.16
CA GLU A 127 2.01 -23.25 -37.64
C GLU A 127 1.81 -23.69 -36.20
N LYS A 128 1.39 -24.96 -36.10
CA LYS A 128 1.58 -25.90 -34.99
C LYS A 128 2.80 -25.51 -34.14
N ARG A 129 2.57 -24.81 -33.03
CA ARG A 129 3.50 -24.90 -31.91
C ARG A 129 3.26 -26.27 -31.29
N ALA A 130 4.09 -27.24 -31.67
CA ALA A 130 4.26 -28.43 -30.86
C ALA A 130 4.43 -27.94 -29.41
N SER A 131 3.53 -28.36 -28.53
CA SER A 131 3.61 -27.97 -27.13
C SER A 131 4.96 -28.46 -26.62
N VAL A 132 5.61 -27.69 -25.74
CA VAL A 132 6.86 -28.12 -25.09
C VAL A 132 6.67 -29.52 -24.47
N THR A 133 5.43 -29.84 -24.07
CA THR A 133 5.01 -31.17 -23.62
C THR A 133 5.11 -32.24 -24.70
N GLU A 134 4.68 -31.96 -25.93
CA GLU A 134 4.76 -32.88 -27.07
C GLU A 134 6.22 -33.23 -27.40
N GLU A 135 7.12 -32.24 -27.40
CA GLU A 135 8.55 -32.45 -27.67
C GLU A 135 9.24 -33.27 -26.56
N VAL A 136 8.86 -33.04 -25.30
CA VAL A 136 9.39 -33.81 -24.16
C VAL A 136 8.86 -35.25 -24.19
N ILE A 137 7.60 -35.45 -24.56
CA ILE A 137 6.97 -36.76 -24.69
C ILE A 137 7.65 -37.56 -25.83
N ASP A 138 7.85 -36.96 -27.00
CA ASP A 138 8.54 -37.62 -28.12
C ASP A 138 9.98 -38.01 -27.78
N LYS A 139 10.71 -37.13 -27.08
CA LYS A 139 12.07 -37.43 -26.60
C LYS A 139 12.08 -38.58 -25.59
N THR A 140 11.05 -38.69 -24.75
CA THR A 140 10.93 -39.77 -23.76
C THR A 140 10.65 -41.11 -24.43
N PHE A 141 9.74 -41.13 -25.41
CA PHE A 141 9.45 -42.35 -26.19
C PHE A 141 10.65 -42.81 -27.01
N ALA A 142 11.36 -41.88 -27.66
CA ALA A 142 12.57 -42.21 -28.42
C ALA A 142 13.70 -42.76 -27.53
N TRP A 143 13.84 -42.26 -26.30
CA TRP A 143 14.80 -42.78 -25.34
C TRP A 143 14.42 -44.20 -24.86
N MET A 144 13.15 -44.45 -24.57
CA MET A 144 12.65 -45.76 -24.16
C MET A 144 12.87 -46.83 -25.24
N ASP A 145 12.57 -46.49 -26.50
CA ASP A 145 12.77 -47.38 -27.65
C ASP A 145 14.26 -47.67 -27.91
N SER A 146 15.14 -46.68 -27.65
CA SER A 146 16.59 -46.87 -27.71
C SER A 146 17.13 -47.83 -26.65
N LEU A 147 16.55 -47.83 -25.45
CA LEU A 147 16.87 -48.82 -24.42
C LEU A 147 16.43 -50.21 -24.87
N GLU A 148 15.16 -50.38 -25.24
CA GLU A 148 14.63 -51.68 -25.68
C GLU A 148 15.46 -52.30 -26.83
N LYS A 149 15.89 -51.47 -27.79
CA LYS A 149 16.77 -51.90 -28.90
C LYS A 149 18.18 -52.29 -28.45
N LYS A 150 18.73 -51.67 -27.41
CA LYS A 150 20.05 -52.04 -26.83
C LYS A 150 19.96 -53.33 -26.00
N GLU A 151 18.85 -53.54 -25.30
CA GLU A 151 18.58 -54.77 -24.55
C GLU A 151 18.41 -55.97 -25.52
N ALA A 152 17.74 -55.76 -26.65
CA ALA A 152 17.52 -56.78 -27.67
C ALA A 152 18.79 -57.21 -28.43
N ASN A 153 19.79 -56.32 -28.55
CA ASN A 153 21.05 -56.59 -29.26
C ASN A 153 22.18 -57.15 -28.36
N LYS A 154 21.86 -57.47 -27.10
CA LYS A 154 22.78 -58.06 -26.11
C LYS A 154 22.47 -59.54 -25.84
N LYS A 155 21.60 -60.15 -26.63
CA LYS A 155 21.21 -61.57 -26.58
C LYS A 155 21.70 -62.27 -27.85
#